data_AF-A0A258EAV1-F1
#
_entry.id   AF-A0A258EAV1-F1
#
_cell.length_a   1.000
_cell.length_b   1.000
_cell.length_c   1.000
_cell.angle_alpha   90.00
_cell.angle_beta   90.00
_cell.angle_gamma   90.00
#
_symmetry.space_group_name_H-M   'P 1'
#
loop_
_entity.id
_entity.type
_entity.pdbx_description
1 polymer ?
#
loop_
_entity_poly.entity_id
_entity_poly.type
_entity_poly.pdbx_seq_one_letter_code
_entity_poly.pdbx_strand_id
1 'polypeptide(L)'
;MIRVFGGVLVLWLGMFFNLQAQIGFPYCETFQTPNTLNETIFGGDARLIGGVLRLTSNQNDQRGYVYINVPFPSSYGLKVEFEYFSYGGTGQELADGISMFLFDGDAPTFAPGGFGGSLGYAQRDGEPGLANAYLGIGFDEFGNFGNSSQGKVGGFSVLNEFGRAPNSIVLRGPGSGFSGYPFVVGRKTMEVGSDKDGLNPGAQFPISSGGSGTSRVTDPMQPGYRRVNLELQPDPDGVGFFLSLTMLVTTQPNLPRQVTIFERPFDFAAPKNLKIGFAASTGGFNNFHEIRNVKVEVSADDALVNPSGVDIKDFSSCAGQENRFVIEDQEVSLPNENSTIRCLQFFKSQEDISKNEGDI
;
A
#
# COMPACT_ATOMS: atom_id res chain seq x y z
N MET A 1 -17.61 29.09 -55.39
CA MET A 1 -17.57 27.70 -55.89
C MET A 1 -16.29 27.07 -55.34
N ILE A 2 -16.33 25.82 -54.86
CA ILE A 2 -15.28 25.06 -54.13
C ILE A 2 -15.43 25.18 -52.60
N ARG A 3 -15.42 24.12 -51.78
CA ARG A 3 -15.80 22.69 -51.88
C ARG A 3 -15.84 22.23 -50.41
N VAL A 4 -16.90 21.54 -50.01
CA VAL A 4 -17.03 20.89 -48.70
C VAL A 4 -16.16 19.63 -48.69
N PHE A 5 -15.38 19.43 -47.63
CA PHE A 5 -14.86 18.11 -47.27
C PHE A 5 -15.31 17.79 -45.84
N GLY A 6 -16.15 16.76 -45.72
CA GLY A 6 -16.64 16.24 -44.47
C GLY A 6 -15.53 15.49 -43.73
N GLY A 7 -15.41 15.80 -42.43
CA GLY A 7 -14.72 14.96 -41.46
C GLY A 7 -15.77 14.29 -40.59
N VAL A 8 -15.74 12.95 -40.55
CA VAL A 8 -16.55 12.13 -39.66
C VAL A 8 -16.15 12.47 -38.22
N LEU A 9 -17.07 13.08 -37.46
CA LEU A 9 -16.94 13.26 -36.03
C LEU A 9 -17.26 11.91 -35.36
N VAL A 10 -16.23 11.21 -34.90
CA VAL A 10 -16.41 10.04 -34.04
C VAL A 10 -16.90 10.54 -32.69
N LEU A 11 -18.18 10.28 -32.39
CA LEU A 11 -18.75 10.49 -31.06
C LEU A 11 -18.01 9.58 -30.06
N TRP A 12 -17.08 10.14 -29.30
CA TRP A 12 -16.68 9.56 -28.03
C TRP A 12 -17.80 9.87 -27.03
N LEU A 13 -18.68 8.90 -26.77
CA LEU A 13 -19.43 8.89 -25.51
C LEU A 13 -18.41 8.76 -24.38
N GLY A 14 -17.99 9.89 -23.83
CA GLY A 14 -17.25 9.91 -22.57
C GLY A 14 -18.17 9.38 -21.47
N MET A 15 -17.94 8.14 -21.04
CA MET A 15 -18.40 7.73 -19.72
C MET A 15 -17.65 8.58 -18.70
N PHE A 16 -18.33 9.56 -18.12
CA PHE A 16 -17.86 10.27 -16.94
C PHE A 16 -17.92 9.28 -15.77
N PHE A 17 -16.80 8.65 -15.45
CA PHE A 17 -16.65 7.98 -14.17
C PHE A 17 -16.58 9.07 -13.10
N ASN A 18 -17.61 9.15 -12.25
CA ASN A 18 -17.56 9.96 -11.04
C ASN A 18 -16.53 9.32 -10.10
N LEU A 19 -15.34 9.91 -10.00
CA LEU A 19 -14.34 9.54 -9.02
C LEU A 19 -14.78 10.10 -7.66
N GLN A 20 -15.26 9.22 -6.79
CA GLN A 20 -15.53 9.57 -5.39
C GLN A 20 -14.19 9.54 -4.65
N ALA A 21 -13.77 10.66 -4.06
CA ALA A 21 -12.48 10.78 -3.40
C ALA A 21 -12.66 11.29 -1.97
N GLN A 22 -11.95 10.66 -1.04
CA GLN A 22 -11.79 11.08 0.35
C GLN A 22 -10.39 11.70 0.53
N ILE A 23 -10.12 12.40 1.64
CA ILE A 23 -8.79 13.00 1.88
C ILE A 23 -7.66 12.01 1.57
N GLY A 24 -6.84 12.42 0.60
CA GLY A 24 -5.63 11.74 0.16
C GLY A 24 -5.80 10.33 -0.40
N PHE A 25 -7.02 9.89 -0.71
CA PHE A 25 -7.30 8.68 -1.48
C PHE A 25 -8.14 8.98 -2.75
N PRO A 26 -7.83 8.38 -3.91
CA PRO A 26 -6.77 7.39 -4.11
C PRO A 26 -5.37 8.01 -3.93
N TYR A 27 -4.53 7.32 -3.15
CA TYR A 27 -3.11 7.61 -3.09
C TYR A 27 -2.43 6.75 -4.14
N CYS A 28 -1.72 7.37 -5.07
CA CYS A 28 -1.04 6.67 -6.15
C CYS A 28 0.39 7.18 -6.23
N GLU A 29 1.34 6.28 -5.99
CA GLU A 29 2.75 6.58 -6.16
C GLU A 29 3.48 5.46 -6.90
N THR A 30 3.91 5.78 -8.11
CA THR A 30 4.61 4.83 -8.97
C THR A 30 6.05 4.61 -8.53
N PHE A 31 6.67 5.62 -7.90
CA PHE A 31 8.12 5.73 -7.66
C PHE A 31 8.97 5.75 -8.95
N GLN A 32 8.35 6.03 -10.09
CA GLN A 32 9.00 6.10 -11.40
C GLN A 32 9.34 7.53 -11.83
N THR A 33 8.97 8.51 -11.03
CA THR A 33 9.31 9.93 -11.19
C THR A 33 10.58 10.29 -10.41
N PRO A 34 11.24 11.42 -10.71
CA PRO A 34 12.44 11.84 -9.97
C PRO A 34 12.20 12.19 -8.50
N ASN A 35 10.96 12.52 -8.12
CA ASN A 35 10.55 12.88 -6.76
C ASN A 35 9.34 12.06 -6.32
N THR A 36 9.15 11.95 -5.01
CA THR A 36 7.95 11.39 -4.36
C THR A 36 6.92 12.48 -4.07
N LEU A 37 5.70 12.06 -3.73
CA LEU A 37 4.70 12.97 -3.14
C LEU A 37 5.19 13.49 -1.79
N ASN A 38 4.75 14.69 -1.39
CA ASN A 38 5.18 15.33 -0.14
C ASN A 38 4.76 14.53 1.09
N GLU A 39 3.67 13.77 0.97
CA GLU A 39 3.12 12.90 1.99
C GLU A 39 3.91 11.61 2.16
N THR A 40 4.86 11.32 1.27
CA THR A 40 5.72 10.13 1.31
C THR A 40 6.92 10.38 2.19
N ILE A 41 6.95 9.77 3.37
CA ILE A 41 8.05 9.95 4.32
C ILE A 41 8.82 8.65 4.45
N PHE A 42 10.07 8.64 3.99
CA PHE A 42 10.96 7.48 4.09
C PHE A 42 12.26 7.82 4.81
N GLY A 43 12.89 6.80 5.40
CA GLY A 43 14.10 6.96 6.18
C GLY A 43 14.90 5.67 6.36
N GLY A 44 15.97 5.78 7.14
CA GLY A 44 16.99 4.73 7.23
C GLY A 44 17.76 4.60 5.92
N ASP A 45 17.90 3.38 5.41
CA ASP A 45 18.56 3.08 4.13
C ASP A 45 17.67 3.32 2.89
N ALA A 46 16.40 3.68 3.10
CA ALA A 46 15.44 3.82 2.03
C ALA A 46 15.81 4.98 1.07
N ARG A 47 15.69 4.74 -0.24
CA ARG A 47 15.98 5.75 -1.27
C ARG A 47 15.20 5.50 -2.57
N LEU A 48 14.76 6.58 -3.20
CA LEU A 48 14.18 6.56 -4.54
C LEU A 48 15.29 6.37 -5.57
N ILE A 49 15.28 5.25 -6.31
CA ILE A 49 16.35 4.95 -7.28
C ILE A 49 15.88 4.02 -8.39
N GLY A 50 16.14 4.39 -9.65
CA GLY A 50 15.92 3.49 -10.79
C GLY A 50 14.46 3.05 -10.94
N GLY A 51 13.51 3.96 -10.69
CA GLY A 51 12.08 3.73 -10.87
C GLY A 51 11.41 2.85 -9.81
N VAL A 52 12.00 2.76 -8.63
CA VAL A 52 11.44 2.08 -7.45
C VAL A 52 11.81 2.85 -6.19
N LEU A 53 11.07 2.63 -5.11
CA LEU A 53 11.55 2.94 -3.78
C LEU A 53 12.29 1.73 -3.23
N ARG A 54 13.61 1.85 -3.11
CA ARG A 54 14.46 0.81 -2.51
C ARG A 54 14.49 1.02 -1.01
N LEU A 55 13.98 0.06 -0.24
CA LEU A 55 14.02 0.07 1.22
C LEU A 55 15.38 -0.42 1.74
N THR A 56 15.92 -1.49 1.16
CA THR A 56 17.32 -1.92 1.42
C THR A 56 18.01 -2.31 0.12
N SER A 57 19.33 -2.21 0.10
CA SER A 57 20.18 -2.85 -0.90
C SER A 57 20.64 -4.24 -0.45
N ASN A 58 21.37 -4.95 -1.32
CA ASN A 58 22.02 -6.22 -0.99
C ASN A 58 23.26 -6.07 -0.08
N GLN A 59 23.19 -5.16 0.89
CA GLN A 59 24.19 -5.02 1.95
C GLN A 59 23.61 -5.58 3.24
N ASN A 60 24.49 -5.97 4.16
CA ASN A 60 24.09 -6.49 5.47
C ASN A 60 23.61 -5.37 6.39
N ASP A 61 22.82 -5.75 7.40
CA ASP A 61 22.39 -4.91 8.52
C ASP A 61 21.66 -3.60 8.16
N GLN A 62 20.97 -3.58 7.02
CA GLN A 62 20.22 -2.41 6.55
C GLN A 62 18.80 -2.36 7.08
N ARG A 63 18.31 -1.12 7.25
CA ARG A 63 17.07 -0.77 7.91
C ARG A 63 16.38 0.33 7.11
N GLY A 64 15.36 -0.03 6.33
CA GLY A 64 14.63 0.95 5.51
C GLY A 64 13.15 0.97 5.85
N TYR A 65 12.55 2.16 5.82
CA TYR A 65 11.10 2.30 5.97
C TYR A 65 10.56 3.45 5.14
N VAL A 66 9.26 3.39 4.88
CA VAL A 66 8.45 4.46 4.29
C VAL A 66 7.05 4.40 4.91
N TYR A 67 6.43 5.55 5.13
CA TYR A 67 5.01 5.62 5.42
C TYR A 67 4.39 6.77 4.63
N ILE A 68 3.10 6.60 4.35
CA ILE A 68 2.29 7.59 3.67
C ILE A 68 1.59 8.41 4.75
N ASN A 69 1.93 9.69 4.87
CA ASN A 69 1.40 10.61 5.87
C ASN A 69 0.00 11.13 5.49
N VAL A 70 -0.85 10.23 5.01
CA VAL A 70 -2.25 10.48 4.70
C VAL A 70 -3.08 9.51 5.55
N PRO A 71 -3.81 10.00 6.56
CA PRO A 71 -4.72 9.16 7.33
C PRO A 71 -5.98 8.83 6.50
N PHE A 72 -6.52 7.62 6.65
CA PHE A 72 -7.88 7.26 6.24
C PHE A 72 -8.71 6.85 7.46
N PRO A 73 -10.02 7.16 7.50
CA PRO A 73 -10.90 6.61 8.52
C PRO A 73 -11.08 5.11 8.35
N SER A 74 -10.90 4.36 9.44
CA SER A 74 -11.02 2.90 9.43
C SER A 74 -12.42 2.40 9.05
N SER A 75 -13.46 3.23 9.23
CA SER A 75 -14.86 2.92 8.89
C SER A 75 -15.11 2.68 7.39
N TYR A 76 -14.22 3.14 6.51
CA TYR A 76 -14.34 2.95 5.06
C TYR A 76 -13.54 1.76 4.53
N GLY A 77 -12.76 1.10 5.40
CA GLY A 77 -11.85 0.03 5.00
C GLY A 77 -10.71 0.52 4.12
N LEU A 78 -9.98 -0.42 3.54
CA LEU A 78 -8.80 -0.12 2.74
C LEU A 78 -8.62 -1.14 1.61
N LYS A 79 -8.31 -0.66 0.41
CA LYS A 79 -7.74 -1.46 -0.69
C LYS A 79 -6.32 -0.98 -0.95
N VAL A 80 -5.37 -1.90 -0.99
CA VAL A 80 -3.96 -1.60 -1.28
C VAL A 80 -3.48 -2.52 -2.38
N GLU A 81 -2.89 -1.94 -3.42
CA GLU A 81 -2.13 -2.65 -4.44
C GLU A 81 -0.69 -2.14 -4.43
N PHE A 82 0.28 -3.05 -4.48
CA PHE A 82 1.68 -2.68 -4.71
C PHE A 82 2.45 -3.83 -5.32
N GLU A 83 3.55 -3.51 -5.98
CA GLU A 83 4.55 -4.49 -6.39
C GLU A 83 5.72 -4.44 -5.45
N TYR A 84 6.29 -5.61 -5.14
CA TYR A 84 7.55 -5.69 -4.42
C TYR A 84 8.58 -6.50 -5.20
N PHE A 85 9.84 -6.24 -4.92
CA PHE A 85 10.98 -6.97 -5.44
C PHE A 85 11.85 -7.41 -4.28
N SER A 86 12.23 -8.68 -4.31
CA SER A 86 13.28 -9.21 -3.45
C SER A 86 14.26 -10.05 -4.26
N TYR A 87 15.52 -9.60 -4.40
CA TYR A 87 16.49 -10.22 -5.31
C TYR A 87 17.95 -9.84 -4.99
N GLY A 88 18.89 -10.48 -5.68
CA GLY A 88 20.28 -10.01 -5.81
C GLY A 88 21.17 -10.18 -4.57
N GLY A 89 20.67 -10.85 -3.54
CA GLY A 89 21.45 -11.37 -2.43
C GLY A 89 22.42 -12.45 -2.86
N THR A 90 23.40 -12.75 -2.01
CA THR A 90 24.42 -13.76 -2.29
C THR A 90 24.44 -14.85 -1.22
N GLY A 91 24.67 -16.10 -1.63
CA GLY A 91 24.76 -17.25 -0.73
C GLY A 91 23.54 -18.16 -0.77
N GLN A 92 23.44 -19.07 0.20
CA GLN A 92 22.38 -20.07 0.25
C GLN A 92 21.12 -19.59 0.98
N GLU A 93 21.25 -18.57 1.84
CA GLU A 93 20.15 -17.97 2.59
C GLU A 93 19.97 -16.52 2.14
N LEU A 94 18.72 -16.07 2.11
CA LEU A 94 18.32 -14.73 1.71
C LEU A 94 17.53 -14.13 2.86
N ALA A 95 17.74 -12.85 3.15
CA ALA A 95 17.15 -12.22 4.33
C ALA A 95 17.04 -10.69 4.20
N ASP A 96 16.26 -10.06 5.08
CA ASP A 96 15.24 -10.72 5.93
C ASP A 96 13.89 -10.74 5.21
N GLY A 97 13.51 -9.60 4.63
CA GLY A 97 12.28 -9.45 3.89
C GLY A 97 11.70 -8.04 3.96
N ILE A 98 10.41 -7.94 3.62
CA ILE A 98 9.62 -6.70 3.60
C ILE A 98 8.41 -6.87 4.49
N SER A 99 7.99 -5.82 5.18
CA SER A 99 6.67 -5.72 5.79
C SER A 99 5.85 -4.59 5.17
N MET A 100 4.54 -4.77 5.15
CA MET A 100 3.54 -3.74 4.99
C MET A 100 2.77 -3.65 6.30
N PHE A 101 2.50 -2.43 6.77
CA PHE A 101 1.87 -2.23 8.07
C PHE A 101 0.87 -1.08 8.07
N LEU A 102 -0.09 -1.18 8.98
CA LEU A 102 -0.99 -0.11 9.36
C LEU A 102 -0.74 0.28 10.82
N PHE A 103 -0.83 1.57 11.11
CA PHE A 103 -0.67 2.15 12.44
C PHE A 103 -1.68 3.28 12.65
N ASP A 104 -1.88 3.67 13.91
CA ASP A 104 -2.77 4.77 14.30
C ASP A 104 -2.41 6.05 13.55
N GLY A 105 -3.33 6.52 12.71
CA GLY A 105 -3.17 7.68 11.86
C GLY A 105 -3.16 9.01 12.63
N ASP A 106 -3.69 9.01 13.86
CA ASP A 106 -3.74 10.16 14.75
C ASP A 106 -2.51 10.24 15.67
N ALA A 107 -1.62 9.24 15.63
CA ALA A 107 -0.39 9.26 16.40
C ALA A 107 0.51 10.46 15.99
N PRO A 108 1.07 11.22 16.96
CA PRO A 108 1.80 12.44 16.69
C PRO A 108 3.19 12.20 16.07
N THR A 109 3.76 11.02 16.31
CA THR A 109 5.09 10.64 15.80
C THR A 109 5.07 9.23 15.26
N PHE A 110 5.82 9.03 14.18
CA PHE A 110 6.11 7.71 13.63
C PHE A 110 7.44 7.20 14.20
N ALA A 111 7.46 5.95 14.65
CA ALA A 111 8.67 5.26 15.09
C ALA A 111 8.63 3.79 14.63
N PRO A 112 9.52 3.35 13.72
CA PRO A 112 9.50 1.98 13.19
C PRO A 112 9.84 0.96 14.29
N GLY A 113 9.41 -0.28 14.08
CA GLY A 113 9.73 -1.39 14.98
C GLY A 113 11.12 -1.97 14.80
N GLY A 114 11.39 -3.07 15.49
CA GLY A 114 12.65 -3.81 15.40
C GLY A 114 12.90 -4.30 13.97
N PHE A 115 14.08 -3.97 13.43
CA PHE A 115 14.51 -4.42 12.11
C PHE A 115 15.08 -5.85 12.17
N GLY A 116 15.54 -6.42 11.05
CA GLY A 116 15.96 -7.82 10.96
C GLY A 116 14.74 -8.76 11.00
N GLY A 117 14.79 -9.80 11.84
CA GLY A 117 13.72 -10.79 11.97
C GLY A 117 12.36 -10.29 12.48
N SER A 118 12.21 -9.00 12.80
CA SER A 118 10.94 -8.35 13.14
C SER A 118 10.41 -7.40 12.04
N LEU A 119 11.14 -7.28 10.93
CA LEU A 119 10.78 -6.58 9.70
C LEU A 119 10.27 -5.15 9.89
N GLY A 120 10.75 -4.44 10.91
CA GLY A 120 10.34 -3.07 11.22
C GLY A 120 8.93 -2.95 11.79
N TYR A 121 8.29 -4.07 12.17
CA TYR A 121 6.93 -4.09 12.72
C TYR A 121 6.89 -4.50 14.20
N ALA A 122 7.42 -5.67 14.55
CA ALA A 122 7.39 -6.18 15.93
C ALA A 122 8.63 -5.76 16.73
N GLN A 123 8.63 -6.02 18.03
CA GLN A 123 9.81 -5.88 18.90
C GLN A 123 10.92 -6.87 18.52
N ARG A 124 12.18 -6.52 18.82
CA ARG A 124 13.35 -7.40 18.63
C ARG A 124 14.41 -7.18 19.71
N ASP A 125 14.66 -8.17 20.57
CA ASP A 125 15.83 -8.20 21.48
C ASP A 125 16.14 -6.86 22.19
N GLY A 126 15.12 -6.21 22.76
CA GLY A 126 15.27 -4.91 23.43
C GLY A 126 15.10 -3.68 22.54
N GLU A 127 14.91 -3.85 21.23
CA GLU A 127 14.36 -2.83 20.33
C GLU A 127 12.81 -2.87 20.39
N PRO A 128 12.14 -1.71 20.57
CA PRO A 128 10.68 -1.65 20.56
C PRO A 128 10.12 -2.00 19.18
N GLY A 129 8.89 -2.52 19.14
CA GLY A 129 8.10 -2.61 17.92
C GLY A 129 7.51 -1.25 17.48
N LEU A 130 6.87 -1.26 16.32
CA LEU A 130 6.27 -0.09 15.68
C LEU A 130 5.28 0.58 16.64
N ALA A 131 5.49 1.86 16.92
CA ALA A 131 4.60 2.60 17.82
C ALA A 131 3.17 2.66 17.28
N ASN A 132 2.18 2.34 18.13
CA ASN A 132 0.75 2.37 17.81
C ASN A 132 0.38 1.54 16.56
N ALA A 133 1.05 0.40 16.39
CA ALA A 133 0.78 -0.53 15.31
C ALA A 133 -0.61 -1.15 15.43
N TYR A 134 -1.24 -1.38 14.29
CA TYR A 134 -2.54 -2.02 14.19
C TYR A 134 -2.47 -3.37 13.46
N LEU A 135 -1.82 -3.40 12.29
CA LEU A 135 -1.75 -4.59 11.45
C LEU A 135 -0.40 -4.67 10.76
N GLY A 136 0.23 -5.84 10.72
CA GLY A 136 1.51 -6.04 10.05
C GLY A 136 1.52 -7.32 9.23
N ILE A 137 1.87 -7.20 7.95
CA ILE A 137 2.04 -8.33 7.03
C ILE A 137 3.51 -8.39 6.64
N GLY A 138 4.22 -9.44 7.06
CA GLY A 138 5.61 -9.68 6.68
C GLY A 138 5.72 -10.70 5.56
N PHE A 139 6.45 -10.35 4.51
CA PHE A 139 6.91 -11.21 3.43
C PHE A 139 8.36 -11.62 3.76
N ASP A 140 8.49 -12.74 4.46
CA ASP A 140 9.70 -13.13 5.18
C ASP A 140 10.46 -14.23 4.44
N GLU A 141 11.67 -13.91 4.01
CA GLU A 141 12.55 -14.83 3.29
C GLU A 141 13.28 -15.76 4.25
N PHE A 142 13.73 -15.22 5.37
CA PHE A 142 14.59 -15.91 6.32
C PHE A 142 13.81 -16.75 7.33
N GLY A 143 12.65 -16.27 7.74
CA GLY A 143 11.68 -17.03 8.54
C GLY A 143 11.61 -16.69 10.02
N ASN A 144 12.15 -15.53 10.44
CA ASN A 144 12.09 -15.10 11.83
C ASN A 144 10.82 -14.31 12.17
N PHE A 145 10.18 -13.64 11.21
CA PHE A 145 8.97 -12.86 11.45
C PHE A 145 7.80 -13.73 11.88
N GLY A 146 7.76 -14.99 11.43
CA GLY A 146 6.73 -15.98 11.78
C GLY A 146 6.99 -16.82 13.03
N ASN A 147 8.07 -16.59 13.78
CA ASN A 147 8.38 -17.36 15.01
C ASN A 147 8.30 -16.47 16.27
N SER A 148 8.54 -17.08 17.43
CA SER A 148 8.56 -16.40 18.74
C SER A 148 9.95 -15.96 19.18
N SER A 149 10.95 -16.00 18.29
CA SER A 149 12.29 -15.54 18.62
C SER A 149 12.33 -14.02 18.81
N GLN A 150 13.36 -13.55 19.51
CA GLN A 150 13.65 -12.12 19.68
C GLN A 150 12.57 -11.33 20.44
N GLY A 151 11.82 -12.02 21.31
CA GLY A 151 10.78 -11.40 22.13
C GLY A 151 9.43 -11.23 21.44
N LYS A 152 9.24 -11.79 20.23
CA LYS A 152 7.95 -11.78 19.53
C LYS A 152 6.93 -12.71 20.17
N VAL A 153 5.66 -12.34 20.08
CA VAL A 153 4.55 -13.09 20.66
C VAL A 153 3.94 -14.05 19.63
N GLY A 154 3.94 -15.34 19.94
CA GLY A 154 3.40 -16.40 19.08
C GLY A 154 4.22 -16.65 17.81
N GLY A 155 3.79 -17.64 17.02
CA GLY A 155 4.44 -18.04 15.78
C GLY A 155 3.88 -19.34 15.23
N PHE A 156 4.44 -19.81 14.11
CA PHE A 156 4.18 -21.15 13.59
C PHE A 156 4.53 -22.22 14.63
N SER A 157 3.69 -23.25 14.73
CA SER A 157 3.92 -24.41 15.62
C SER A 157 5.02 -25.33 15.11
N VAL A 158 5.23 -25.38 13.79
CA VAL A 158 6.26 -26.19 13.12
C VAL A 158 7.24 -25.27 12.42
N LEU A 159 8.50 -25.38 12.84
CA LEU A 159 9.67 -24.63 12.33
C LEU A 159 10.69 -25.62 11.77
N ASN A 160 11.63 -25.13 10.95
CA ASN A 160 12.76 -25.94 10.49
C ASN A 160 13.76 -26.22 11.63
N GLU A 161 14.81 -27.00 11.34
CA GLU A 161 15.85 -27.40 12.31
C GLU A 161 16.59 -26.23 12.98
N PHE A 162 16.50 -25.03 12.42
CA PHE A 162 17.09 -23.81 12.93
C PHE A 162 16.09 -22.90 13.65
N GLY A 163 14.86 -23.37 13.89
CA GLY A 163 13.80 -22.58 14.52
C GLY A 163 13.23 -21.47 13.62
N ARG A 164 13.28 -21.63 12.31
CA ARG A 164 12.82 -20.64 11.31
C ARG A 164 11.63 -21.15 10.50
N ALA A 165 10.85 -20.23 9.93
CA ALA A 165 9.82 -20.52 8.92
C ALA A 165 10.11 -19.76 7.61
N PRO A 166 11.15 -20.14 6.85
CA PRO A 166 11.57 -19.41 5.64
C PRO A 166 10.48 -19.39 4.58
N ASN A 167 10.54 -18.40 3.69
CA ASN A 167 9.54 -18.18 2.64
C ASN A 167 8.12 -18.21 3.21
N SER A 168 7.81 -17.27 4.10
CA SER A 168 6.48 -17.17 4.70
C SER A 168 5.88 -15.79 4.57
N ILE A 169 4.55 -15.76 4.53
CA ILE A 169 3.77 -14.54 4.68
C ILE A 169 3.04 -14.64 6.00
N VAL A 170 3.17 -13.65 6.86
CA VAL A 170 2.65 -13.70 8.23
C VAL A 170 1.90 -12.42 8.53
N LEU A 171 0.71 -12.58 9.12
CA LEU A 171 -0.11 -11.51 9.68
C LEU A 171 0.12 -11.44 11.19
N ARG A 172 0.46 -10.24 11.68
CA ARG A 172 0.56 -9.90 13.10
C ARG A 172 -0.45 -8.82 13.46
N GLY A 173 -0.96 -8.90 14.69
CA GLY A 173 -1.95 -7.99 15.24
C GLY A 173 -1.35 -6.73 15.88
N PRO A 174 -2.18 -5.90 16.53
CA PRO A 174 -1.79 -4.61 17.10
C PRO A 174 -0.73 -4.71 18.19
N GLY A 175 0.03 -3.62 18.37
CA GLY A 175 1.05 -3.50 19.41
C GLY A 175 1.60 -2.08 19.54
N SER A 176 2.31 -1.81 20.63
CA SER A 176 3.06 -0.56 20.80
C SER A 176 4.25 -0.77 21.72
N GLY A 177 5.43 -0.30 21.30
CA GLY A 177 6.67 -0.50 22.04
C GLY A 177 6.98 -1.99 22.24
N PHE A 178 7.06 -2.44 23.48
CA PHE A 178 7.38 -3.83 23.83
C PHE A 178 6.17 -4.75 24.05
N SER A 179 4.95 -4.25 23.83
CA SER A 179 3.70 -5.00 24.11
C SER A 179 2.88 -5.23 22.83
N GLY A 180 2.28 -6.41 22.70
CA GLY A 180 1.41 -6.77 21.57
C GLY A 180 2.14 -7.50 20.43
N TYR A 181 1.77 -7.16 19.19
CA TYR A 181 2.21 -7.79 17.94
C TYR A 181 1.99 -9.32 17.86
N PRO A 182 0.85 -9.83 18.35
CA PRO A 182 0.60 -11.27 18.37
C PRO A 182 0.60 -11.84 16.95
N PHE A 183 1.20 -13.01 16.77
CA PHE A 183 1.01 -13.81 15.56
C PHE A 183 -0.48 -14.15 15.39
N VAL A 184 -1.07 -13.79 14.26
CA VAL A 184 -2.49 -14.07 13.93
C VAL A 184 -2.58 -15.29 13.03
N VAL A 185 -1.80 -15.31 11.95
CA VAL A 185 -1.72 -16.41 11.00
C VAL A 185 -0.49 -16.28 10.11
N GLY A 186 -0.05 -17.39 9.53
CA GLY A 186 0.93 -17.35 8.46
C GLY A 186 0.69 -18.43 7.40
N ARG A 187 1.35 -18.26 6.26
CA ARG A 187 1.48 -19.26 5.20
C ARG A 187 2.94 -19.44 4.84
N LYS A 188 3.45 -20.68 4.88
CA LYS A 188 4.76 -21.05 4.32
C LYS A 188 4.57 -21.27 2.82
N THR A 189 5.03 -20.34 1.99
CA THR A 189 4.67 -20.25 0.55
C THR A 189 5.31 -21.34 -0.30
N MET A 190 6.30 -22.07 0.23
CA MET A 190 6.91 -23.23 -0.41
C MET A 190 6.33 -24.57 0.06
N GLU A 191 5.44 -24.57 1.05
CA GLU A 191 4.77 -25.78 1.55
C GLU A 191 3.39 -25.94 0.92
N VAL A 192 2.89 -27.18 0.95
CA VAL A 192 1.57 -27.57 0.42
C VAL A 192 0.67 -28.04 1.56
N GLY A 193 -0.56 -27.54 1.60
CA GLY A 193 -1.62 -28.04 2.47
C GLY A 193 -1.69 -27.37 3.85
N SER A 194 -2.91 -27.32 4.40
CA SER A 194 -3.22 -26.63 5.66
C SER A 194 -2.45 -27.18 6.86
N ASP A 195 -2.18 -28.47 6.91
CA ASP A 195 -1.50 -29.14 8.04
C ASP A 195 -0.06 -28.65 8.23
N LYS A 196 0.51 -28.05 7.18
CA LYS A 196 1.84 -27.45 7.20
C LYS A 196 1.79 -25.93 7.20
N ASP A 197 0.62 -25.32 7.37
CA ASP A 197 0.40 -23.91 7.06
C ASP A 197 0.85 -23.54 5.64
N GLY A 198 0.76 -24.49 4.70
CA GLY A 198 1.17 -24.30 3.31
C GLY A 198 0.09 -23.63 2.47
N LEU A 199 0.40 -23.40 1.19
CA LEU A 199 -0.56 -22.95 0.20
C LEU A 199 -1.31 -24.13 -0.43
N ASN A 200 -2.37 -23.84 -1.19
CA ASN A 200 -3.07 -24.84 -2.00
C ASN A 200 -2.11 -25.53 -2.99
N PRO A 201 -2.34 -26.80 -3.38
CA PRO A 201 -1.49 -27.48 -4.35
C PRO A 201 -1.33 -26.69 -5.66
N GLY A 202 -0.09 -26.53 -6.13
CA GLY A 202 0.23 -25.74 -7.32
C GLY A 202 0.34 -24.23 -7.08
N ALA A 203 0.02 -23.78 -5.86
CA ALA A 203 0.07 -22.38 -5.52
C ALA A 203 1.45 -21.91 -5.00
N GLN A 204 2.44 -22.80 -4.87
CA GLN A 204 3.73 -22.55 -4.20
C GLN A 204 4.63 -21.56 -4.96
N PHE A 205 5.32 -20.68 -4.24
CA PHE A 205 6.29 -19.75 -4.80
C PHE A 205 7.29 -19.28 -3.73
N PRO A 206 8.55 -18.97 -4.09
CA PRO A 206 9.49 -18.33 -3.18
C PRO A 206 9.15 -16.84 -3.02
N ILE A 207 9.39 -16.30 -1.82
CA ILE A 207 9.21 -14.86 -1.54
C ILE A 207 10.19 -14.04 -2.40
N SER A 208 11.44 -14.49 -2.50
CA SER A 208 12.44 -13.96 -3.42
C SER A 208 12.05 -14.17 -4.90
N SER A 209 12.26 -13.15 -5.73
CA SER A 209 11.94 -13.10 -7.15
C SER A 209 12.89 -13.92 -8.06
N GLY A 210 13.76 -14.76 -7.51
CA GLY A 210 14.66 -15.58 -8.34
C GLY A 210 15.82 -16.23 -7.60
N GLY A 211 16.00 -15.95 -6.30
CA GLY A 211 17.10 -16.51 -5.52
C GLY A 211 18.40 -15.72 -5.64
N SER A 212 19.51 -16.32 -5.19
CA SER A 212 20.82 -15.66 -5.14
C SER A 212 21.31 -15.16 -6.51
N GLY A 213 21.83 -13.94 -6.55
CA GLY A 213 22.46 -13.33 -7.73
C GLY A 213 21.50 -12.92 -8.84
N THR A 214 20.19 -12.96 -8.60
CA THR A 214 19.19 -12.55 -9.58
C THR A 214 19.01 -11.05 -9.67
N SER A 215 18.23 -10.60 -10.65
CA SER A 215 17.92 -9.19 -10.89
C SER A 215 16.43 -8.90 -10.70
N ARG A 216 16.08 -7.61 -10.66
CA ARG A 216 14.70 -7.15 -10.60
C ARG A 216 13.88 -7.65 -11.80
N VAL A 217 12.70 -8.19 -11.54
CA VAL A 217 11.76 -8.66 -12.57
C VAL A 217 10.51 -7.78 -12.58
N THR A 218 10.39 -6.93 -13.59
CA THR A 218 9.29 -5.95 -13.71
C THR A 218 8.17 -6.35 -14.67
N ASP A 219 8.40 -7.36 -15.50
CA ASP A 219 7.43 -7.87 -16.48
C ASP A 219 6.53 -8.92 -15.80
N PRO A 220 5.19 -8.71 -15.74
CA PRO A 220 4.25 -9.68 -15.18
C PRO A 220 4.32 -11.07 -15.81
N MET A 221 4.84 -11.21 -17.03
CA MET A 221 4.96 -12.49 -17.73
C MET A 221 6.25 -13.24 -17.40
N GLN A 222 7.17 -12.67 -16.61
CA GLN A 222 8.44 -13.32 -16.28
C GLN A 222 8.45 -13.91 -14.86
N PRO A 223 9.07 -15.10 -14.67
CA PRO A 223 9.26 -15.66 -13.34
C PRO A 223 9.94 -14.67 -12.40
N GLY A 224 9.38 -14.48 -11.22
CA GLY A 224 9.87 -13.52 -10.23
C GLY A 224 8.98 -12.30 -10.02
N TYR A 225 8.02 -12.04 -10.92
CA TYR A 225 7.06 -10.96 -10.71
C TYR A 225 6.16 -11.21 -9.50
N ARG A 226 5.97 -10.18 -8.68
CA ARG A 226 5.14 -10.20 -7.47
C ARG A 226 4.33 -8.91 -7.37
N ARG A 227 3.02 -9.05 -7.29
CA ARG A 227 2.10 -7.96 -6.96
C ARG A 227 1.15 -8.41 -5.86
N VAL A 228 0.95 -7.56 -4.87
CA VAL A 228 0.12 -7.80 -3.69
C VAL A 228 -1.15 -6.98 -3.81
N ASN A 229 -2.28 -7.58 -3.45
CA ASN A 229 -3.55 -6.89 -3.24
C ASN A 229 -4.05 -7.23 -1.83
N LEU A 230 -4.20 -6.21 -0.98
CA LEU A 230 -4.85 -6.31 0.32
C LEU A 230 -6.19 -5.58 0.24
N GLU A 231 -7.23 -6.21 0.77
CA GLU A 231 -8.51 -5.57 1.05
C GLU A 231 -8.88 -5.79 2.52
N LEU A 232 -9.28 -4.71 3.18
CA LEU A 232 -9.84 -4.68 4.52
C LEU A 232 -11.27 -4.14 4.40
N GLN A 233 -12.24 -5.05 4.44
CA GLN A 233 -13.65 -4.69 4.43
C GLN A 233 -14.10 -4.48 5.89
N PRO A 234 -14.68 -3.33 6.25
CA PRO A 234 -15.22 -3.12 7.59
C PRO A 234 -16.24 -4.20 7.93
N ASP A 235 -16.18 -4.73 9.15
CA ASP A 235 -17.22 -5.64 9.65
C ASP A 235 -18.26 -4.82 10.45
N PRO A 236 -19.41 -4.44 9.86
CA PRO A 236 -20.39 -3.59 10.52
C PRO A 236 -21.08 -4.28 11.70
N ASP A 237 -21.08 -5.62 11.72
CA ASP A 237 -21.73 -6.44 12.76
C ASP A 237 -20.72 -6.98 13.79
N GLY A 238 -19.42 -6.75 13.55
CA GLY A 238 -18.31 -7.27 14.35
C GLY A 238 -17.29 -6.20 14.74
N VAL A 239 -16.05 -6.64 14.97
CA VAL A 239 -14.93 -5.77 15.35
C VAL A 239 -13.86 -5.89 14.28
N GLY A 240 -13.32 -4.75 13.83
CA GLY A 240 -12.20 -4.74 12.90
C GLY A 240 -12.64 -4.96 11.45
N PHE A 241 -12.01 -5.92 10.77
CA PHE A 241 -12.14 -6.09 9.32
C PHE A 241 -12.27 -7.56 8.92
N PHE A 242 -12.94 -7.81 7.80
CA PHE A 242 -12.66 -8.99 6.99
C PHE A 242 -11.45 -8.70 6.09
N LEU A 243 -10.39 -9.49 6.25
CA LEU A 243 -9.12 -9.35 5.56
C LEU A 243 -9.00 -10.34 4.40
N SER A 244 -8.77 -9.80 3.20
CA SER A 244 -8.47 -10.56 1.99
C SER A 244 -7.10 -10.16 1.45
N LEU A 245 -6.15 -11.10 1.45
CA LEU A 245 -4.81 -10.90 0.89
C LEU A 245 -4.60 -11.86 -0.28
N THR A 246 -4.45 -11.30 -1.48
CA THR A 246 -4.11 -12.06 -2.69
C THR A 246 -2.84 -11.54 -3.34
N MET A 247 -2.19 -12.39 -4.12
CA MET A 247 -0.99 -12.03 -4.87
C MET A 247 -1.08 -12.50 -6.31
N LEU A 248 -0.69 -11.64 -7.25
CA LEU A 248 -0.35 -12.07 -8.61
C LEU A 248 1.12 -12.48 -8.60
N VAL A 249 1.39 -13.75 -8.88
CA VAL A 249 2.74 -14.30 -8.91
C VAL A 249 3.01 -14.98 -10.23
N THR A 250 4.24 -14.83 -10.72
CA THR A 250 4.72 -15.55 -11.90
C THR A 250 5.90 -16.41 -11.49
N THR A 251 5.78 -17.72 -11.70
CA THR A 251 6.83 -18.73 -11.43
C THR A 251 7.21 -19.51 -12.68
N GLN A 252 6.45 -19.35 -13.78
CA GLN A 252 6.73 -19.92 -15.08
C GLN A 252 6.53 -18.83 -16.15
N PRO A 253 7.35 -18.80 -17.22
CA PRO A 253 7.21 -17.80 -18.27
C PRO A 253 5.79 -17.80 -18.88
N ASN A 254 5.22 -16.59 -19.04
CA ASN A 254 3.91 -16.32 -19.62
C ASN A 254 2.71 -16.96 -18.88
N LEU A 255 2.89 -17.33 -17.62
CA LEU A 255 1.83 -17.95 -16.82
C LEU A 255 1.68 -17.28 -15.44
N PRO A 256 1.26 -16.00 -15.40
CA PRO A 256 0.91 -15.34 -14.15
C PRO A 256 -0.32 -16.00 -13.53
N ARG A 257 -0.35 -16.11 -12.20
CA ARG A 257 -1.48 -16.69 -11.48
C ARG A 257 -1.79 -15.92 -10.20
N GLN A 258 -3.08 -15.82 -9.89
CA GLN A 258 -3.52 -15.26 -8.62
C GLN A 258 -3.44 -16.32 -7.51
N VAL A 259 -3.01 -15.92 -6.33
CA VAL A 259 -2.87 -16.76 -5.15
C VAL A 259 -3.56 -16.09 -3.99
N THR A 260 -4.55 -16.76 -3.41
CA THR A 260 -5.11 -16.36 -2.12
C THR A 260 -4.16 -16.78 -1.00
N ILE A 261 -3.75 -15.83 -0.17
CA ILE A 261 -2.89 -16.06 0.99
C ILE A 261 -3.73 -16.14 2.26
N PHE A 262 -4.58 -15.13 2.48
CA PHE A 262 -5.51 -15.04 3.60
C PHE A 262 -6.89 -14.58 3.15
N GLU A 263 -7.93 -15.18 3.70
CA GLU A 263 -9.33 -14.73 3.65
C GLU A 263 -9.92 -15.05 5.01
N ARG A 264 -10.00 -14.06 5.90
CA ARG A 264 -10.44 -14.28 7.28
C ARG A 264 -10.82 -13.01 8.02
N PRO A 265 -11.59 -13.13 9.12
CA PRO A 265 -11.75 -12.05 10.08
C PRO A 265 -10.41 -11.65 10.73
N PHE A 266 -10.28 -10.35 10.97
CA PHE A 266 -9.22 -9.69 11.73
C PHE A 266 -9.87 -8.89 12.86
N ASP A 267 -10.16 -9.59 13.96
CA ASP A 267 -11.04 -9.14 15.03
C ASP A 267 -10.35 -8.23 16.07
N PHE A 268 -9.64 -7.21 15.59
CA PHE A 268 -9.02 -6.19 16.43
C PHE A 268 -9.71 -4.86 16.22
N ALA A 269 -9.99 -4.13 17.30
CA ALA A 269 -10.58 -2.81 17.19
C ALA A 269 -9.61 -1.84 16.48
N ALA A 270 -10.05 -1.26 15.38
CA ALA A 270 -9.26 -0.30 14.63
C ALA A 270 -9.23 1.07 15.32
N PRO A 271 -8.07 1.78 15.33
CA PRO A 271 -8.04 3.21 15.57
C PRO A 271 -9.00 3.97 14.64
N LYS A 272 -9.41 5.18 15.02
CA LYS A 272 -10.34 6.00 14.21
C LYS A 272 -9.77 6.23 12.81
N ASN A 273 -8.51 6.63 12.75
CA ASN A 273 -7.78 6.81 11.51
C ASN A 273 -6.60 5.85 11.47
N LEU A 274 -6.25 5.39 10.28
CA LEU A 274 -5.09 4.55 10.04
C LEU A 274 -4.19 5.21 8.99
N LYS A 275 -2.89 4.96 9.10
CA LYS A 275 -1.90 5.24 8.06
C LYS A 275 -1.20 3.94 7.67
N ILE A 276 -0.69 3.91 6.44
CA ILE A 276 0.01 2.78 5.86
C ILE A 276 1.51 3.08 5.75
N GLY A 277 2.32 2.05 5.94
CA GLY A 277 3.73 2.08 5.60
C GLY A 277 4.31 0.72 5.25
N PHE A 278 5.59 0.73 4.93
CA PHE A 278 6.38 -0.42 4.59
C PHE A 278 7.74 -0.32 5.27
N ALA A 279 8.30 -1.46 5.65
CA ALA A 279 9.68 -1.54 6.12
C ALA A 279 10.38 -2.74 5.48
N ALA A 280 11.70 -2.69 5.42
CA ALA A 280 12.50 -3.83 5.01
C ALA A 280 13.76 -3.91 5.85
N SER A 281 14.32 -5.11 5.88
CA SER A 281 15.49 -5.39 6.70
C SER A 281 16.43 -6.35 6.00
N THR A 282 17.72 -6.19 6.27
CA THR A 282 18.72 -7.22 6.08
C THR A 282 19.45 -7.46 7.40
N GLY A 283 20.21 -8.55 7.48
CA GLY A 283 21.01 -8.93 8.63
C GLY A 283 22.32 -9.54 8.17
N GLY A 284 22.68 -10.71 8.71
CA GLY A 284 23.84 -11.48 8.22
C GLY A 284 23.71 -11.96 6.77
N PHE A 285 22.48 -12.04 6.26
CA PHE A 285 22.16 -12.25 4.85
C PHE A 285 21.35 -11.07 4.32
N ASN A 286 21.25 -10.97 3.00
CA ASN A 286 20.76 -9.78 2.34
C ASN A 286 19.97 -10.08 1.06
N ASN A 287 19.19 -9.07 0.66
CA ASN A 287 18.59 -8.92 -0.66
C ASN A 287 18.33 -7.42 -0.89
N PHE A 288 18.19 -7.03 -2.15
CA PHE A 288 17.49 -5.79 -2.48
C PHE A 288 16.03 -5.96 -2.11
N HIS A 289 15.50 -5.05 -1.29
CA HIS A 289 14.08 -4.99 -0.98
C HIS A 289 13.53 -3.68 -1.50
N GLU A 290 12.59 -3.76 -2.44
CA GLU A 290 12.10 -2.61 -3.18
C GLU A 290 10.59 -2.70 -3.37
N ILE A 291 9.92 -1.55 -3.45
CA ILE A 291 8.50 -1.45 -3.78
C ILE A 291 8.28 -0.48 -4.94
N ARG A 292 7.21 -0.70 -5.70
CA ARG A 292 6.72 0.27 -6.69
C ARG A 292 5.20 0.20 -6.86
N ASN A 293 4.65 1.18 -7.57
CA ASN A 293 3.23 1.21 -7.94
C ASN A 293 2.31 1.04 -6.73
N VAL A 294 2.58 1.77 -5.65
CA VAL A 294 1.72 1.76 -4.47
C VAL A 294 0.45 2.53 -4.79
N LYS A 295 -0.67 1.82 -4.75
CA LYS A 295 -2.01 2.37 -4.87
C LYS A 295 -2.77 2.04 -3.60
N VAL A 296 -3.42 3.04 -3.03
CA VAL A 296 -4.25 2.88 -1.85
C VAL A 296 -5.57 3.58 -2.11
N GLU A 297 -6.66 2.92 -1.76
CA GLU A 297 -8.04 3.35 -1.99
C GLU A 297 -8.90 2.97 -0.78
N VAL A 298 -10.06 3.59 -0.63
CA VAL A 298 -11.04 3.11 0.36
C VAL A 298 -11.67 1.82 -0.14
N SER A 299 -12.10 0.94 0.76
CA SER A 299 -12.72 -0.33 0.36
C SER A 299 -14.21 -0.16 0.05
N ALA A 300 -14.89 0.66 0.84
CA ALA A 300 -16.31 0.95 0.72
C ALA A 300 -16.57 2.14 -0.23
N ASP A 301 -16.10 2.03 -1.48
CA ASP A 301 -16.28 3.07 -2.51
C ASP A 301 -17.76 3.44 -2.68
N ASP A 302 -18.65 2.43 -2.70
CA ASP A 302 -20.11 2.61 -2.85
C ASP A 302 -20.77 3.36 -1.68
N ALA A 303 -20.11 3.44 -0.53
CA ALA A 303 -20.62 4.17 0.64
C ALA A 303 -20.23 5.66 0.62
N LEU A 304 -19.37 6.09 -0.32
CA LEU A 304 -18.99 7.49 -0.45
C LEU A 304 -20.09 8.29 -1.15
N VAL A 305 -20.28 9.53 -0.70
CA VAL A 305 -21.21 10.48 -1.32
C VAL A 305 -20.41 11.57 -2.03
N ASN A 306 -20.83 11.94 -3.25
CA ASN A 306 -20.15 12.99 -4.00
C ASN A 306 -20.21 14.34 -3.26
N PRO A 307 -19.12 15.13 -3.25
CA PRO A 307 -19.20 16.50 -2.80
C PRO A 307 -20.15 17.27 -3.73
N SER A 308 -20.91 18.20 -3.15
CA SER A 308 -21.83 19.05 -3.92
C SER A 308 -21.52 20.51 -3.64
N GLY A 309 -21.30 21.29 -4.70
CA GLY A 309 -21.22 22.75 -4.61
C GLY A 309 -22.57 23.40 -4.89
N VAL A 310 -22.76 24.63 -4.42
CA VAL A 310 -23.81 25.51 -4.94
C VAL A 310 -23.34 26.15 -6.25
N ASP A 311 -24.28 26.43 -7.16
CA ASP A 311 -23.97 27.25 -8.33
C ASP A 311 -23.65 28.67 -7.87
N ILE A 312 -22.37 29.02 -7.95
CA ILE A 312 -21.91 30.36 -7.60
C ILE A 312 -22.27 31.29 -8.77
N LYS A 313 -23.20 32.22 -8.54
CA LYS A 313 -23.64 33.21 -9.53
C LYS A 313 -22.90 34.54 -9.31
N ASP A 314 -22.87 35.38 -10.34
CA ASP A 314 -22.37 36.76 -10.29
C ASP A 314 -20.86 36.95 -10.05
N PHE A 315 -20.01 36.01 -10.50
CA PHE A 315 -18.57 36.23 -10.58
C PHE A 315 -18.11 36.65 -11.97
N SER A 316 -17.46 37.81 -12.04
CA SER A 316 -16.75 38.29 -13.23
C SER A 316 -15.24 38.14 -13.04
N SER A 317 -14.55 37.60 -14.04
CA SER A 317 -13.09 37.49 -14.05
C SER A 317 -12.49 38.26 -15.22
N CYS A 318 -11.40 38.97 -15.01
CA CYS A 318 -10.69 39.67 -16.07
C CYS A 318 -9.65 38.75 -16.71
N ALA A 319 -9.70 38.59 -18.03
CA ALA A 319 -8.70 37.83 -18.77
C ALA A 319 -7.32 38.50 -18.69
N GLY A 320 -6.27 37.70 -18.45
CA GLY A 320 -4.90 38.19 -18.34
C GLY A 320 -4.53 38.85 -17.01
N GLN A 321 -5.41 38.78 -16.00
CA GLN A 321 -5.16 39.28 -14.65
C GLN A 321 -5.28 38.15 -13.62
N GLU A 322 -4.61 38.33 -12.47
CA GLU A 322 -4.81 37.46 -11.31
C GLU A 322 -6.20 37.72 -10.72
N ASN A 323 -7.06 36.70 -10.74
CA ASN A 323 -8.38 36.76 -10.14
C ASN A 323 -8.38 35.89 -8.88
N ARG A 324 -8.83 36.45 -7.75
CA ARG A 324 -8.90 35.74 -6.47
C ARG A 324 -10.35 35.44 -6.11
N PHE A 325 -10.63 34.16 -5.92
CA PHE A 325 -11.93 33.66 -5.48
C PHE A 325 -11.79 33.07 -4.07
N VAL A 326 -12.80 33.27 -3.25
CA VAL A 326 -12.92 32.63 -1.93
C VAL A 326 -14.14 31.73 -2.02
N ILE A 327 -13.98 30.48 -1.59
CA ILE A 327 -15.07 29.51 -1.47
C ILE A 327 -15.31 29.33 0.02
N GLU A 328 -16.53 29.63 0.46
CA GLU A 328 -16.94 29.51 1.84
C GLU A 328 -17.48 28.10 2.14
N ASP A 329 -17.42 27.69 3.41
CA ASP A 329 -17.89 26.37 3.86
C ASP A 329 -19.38 26.13 3.55
N GLN A 330 -20.17 27.19 3.39
CA GLN A 330 -21.58 27.11 2.99
C GLN A 330 -21.79 26.87 1.49
N GLU A 331 -20.77 27.11 0.66
CA GLU A 331 -20.84 26.99 -0.80
C GLU A 331 -20.47 25.59 -1.29
N VAL A 332 -19.88 24.75 -0.42
CA VAL A 332 -19.51 23.37 -0.73
C VAL A 332 -19.89 22.44 0.42
N SER A 333 -20.72 21.44 0.11
CA SER A 333 -20.98 20.32 1.00
C SER A 333 -19.99 19.19 0.74
N LEU A 334 -19.27 18.81 1.78
CA LEU A 334 -18.38 17.65 1.79
C LEU A 334 -18.97 16.59 2.74
N PRO A 335 -19.86 15.72 2.25
CA PRO A 335 -20.68 14.85 3.09
C PRO A 335 -19.91 13.71 3.78
N ASN A 336 -18.73 13.33 3.26
CA ASN A 336 -17.91 12.29 3.89
C ASN A 336 -17.01 12.92 4.98
N GLU A 337 -16.85 12.23 6.12
CA GLU A 337 -15.99 12.70 7.20
C GLU A 337 -14.56 12.92 6.72
N ASN A 338 -13.94 14.02 7.18
CA ASN A 338 -12.58 14.40 6.81
C ASN A 338 -12.41 14.39 5.28
N SER A 339 -13.16 15.24 4.58
CA SER A 339 -13.04 15.48 3.13
C SER A 339 -12.38 16.83 2.88
N THR A 340 -11.59 16.97 1.82
CA THR A 340 -11.06 18.26 1.35
C THR A 340 -11.22 18.41 -0.15
N ILE A 341 -11.27 19.65 -0.62
CA ILE A 341 -11.34 19.99 -2.04
C ILE A 341 -9.93 19.98 -2.62
N ARG A 342 -9.66 19.11 -3.59
CA ARG A 342 -8.36 19.06 -4.29
C ARG A 342 -8.39 19.72 -5.67
N CYS A 343 -9.52 19.61 -6.37
CA CYS A 343 -9.72 20.19 -7.68
C CYS A 343 -11.08 20.89 -7.71
N LEU A 344 -11.12 22.05 -8.35
CA LEU A 344 -12.33 22.82 -8.58
C LEU A 344 -12.49 23.02 -10.07
N GLN A 345 -13.69 22.75 -10.57
CA GLN A 345 -14.07 23.00 -11.95
C GLN A 345 -15.13 24.11 -11.96
N PHE A 346 -14.77 25.29 -12.44
CA PHE A 346 -15.68 26.44 -12.50
C PHE A 346 -16.68 26.37 -13.66
N PHE A 347 -16.32 25.70 -14.76
CA PHE A 347 -17.17 25.54 -15.95
C PHE A 347 -17.13 24.10 -16.44
N LYS A 348 -18.28 23.55 -16.85
CA LYS A 348 -18.38 22.16 -17.35
C LYS A 348 -17.58 21.96 -18.64
N SER A 349 -17.52 22.98 -19.49
CA SER A 349 -16.72 23.02 -20.71
C SER A 349 -16.22 24.45 -20.99
N GLN A 350 -15.28 24.60 -21.93
CA GLN A 350 -14.86 25.94 -22.38
C GLN A 350 -15.98 26.71 -23.07
N GLU A 351 -16.97 26.02 -23.64
CA GLU A 351 -18.12 26.63 -24.33
C GLU A 351 -19.09 27.29 -23.36
N ASP A 352 -19.10 26.83 -22.09
CA ASP A 352 -19.94 27.39 -21.03
C ASP A 352 -19.38 28.71 -20.46
N ILE A 353 -18.19 29.13 -20.90
CA ILE A 353 -17.60 30.41 -20.51
C ILE A 353 -18.26 31.52 -21.35
N SER A 354 -19.29 32.15 -20.80
CA SER A 354 -19.92 33.32 -21.41
C SER A 354 -18.99 34.53 -21.34
N LYS A 355 -18.56 35.07 -22.48
CA LYS A 355 -17.87 36.37 -22.54
C LYS A 355 -18.89 37.48 -22.30
N ASN A 356 -18.72 38.23 -21.21
CA ASN A 356 -19.36 39.53 -21.07
C ASN A 356 -18.49 40.57 -21.80
N GLU A 357 -18.88 40.93 -23.03
CA GLU A 357 -18.31 42.07 -23.78
C GLU A 357 -19.00 43.39 -23.34
N GLY A 358 -19.15 43.60 -22.04
CA GLY A 358 -19.65 44.86 -21.48
C GLY A 358 -18.46 45.75 -21.12
N ASP A 359 -18.40 46.93 -21.73
CA ASP A 359 -17.40 47.97 -21.45
C ASP A 359 -17.23 48.19 -19.94
N ILE A 360 -16.00 48.05 -19.44
CA ILE A 360 -15.56 48.55 -18.13
C ILE A 360 -14.86 49.89 -18.36
#